data_AF-S5YCY8-F1
#
_entry.id   AF-S5YCY8-F1
#
_cell.length_a   1.000
_cell.length_b   1.000
_cell.length_c   1.000
_cell.angle_alpha   90.00
_cell.angle_beta   90.00
_cell.angle_gamma   90.00
#
_symmetry.space_group_name_H-M   'P 1'
#
loop_
_entity.id
_entity.type
_entity.pdbx_description
1 polymer ?
#
loop_
_entity_poly.entity_id
_entity_poly.type
_entity_poly.pdbx_seq_one_letter_code
_entity_poly.pdbx_strand_id
1 'polypeptide(L)'
;MTNCGAVSAQIAPPFLKQTRMRMRDKMYIASSRTADERDLAILRRAVSGDSYSEISRDYGKGVSFSRVLVARIRDADLRESGEAASVVLAGYPKARLHG
;
A
#
# COMPACT_ATOMS: atom_id res chain seq x y z
N MET A 1 36.40 -21.07 55.81
CA MET A 1 37.35 -21.47 54.75
C MET A 1 36.54 -22.05 53.60
N THR A 2 36.63 -21.45 52.40
CA THR A 2 36.59 -22.05 51.04
C THR A 2 35.58 -23.20 50.77
N ASN A 3 34.77 -23.24 49.71
CA ASN A 3 34.99 -22.71 48.36
C ASN A 3 33.68 -22.70 47.53
N CYS A 4 33.75 -21.92 46.46
CA CYS A 4 32.86 -21.77 45.31
C CYS A 4 32.33 -23.07 44.70
N GLY A 5 31.07 -23.01 44.25
CA GLY A 5 30.47 -23.98 43.32
C GLY A 5 29.40 -23.30 42.48
N ALA A 6 29.81 -22.42 41.55
CA ALA A 6 28.93 -21.86 40.53
C ALA A 6 28.77 -22.89 39.41
N VAL A 7 27.55 -23.38 39.18
CA VAL A 7 27.20 -24.15 37.99
C VAL A 7 26.15 -23.37 37.20
N SER A 8 26.56 -23.05 35.97
CA SER A 8 25.96 -22.15 35.00
C SER A 8 24.45 -22.32 34.82
N ALA A 9 23.70 -21.24 35.04
CA ALA A 9 22.40 -21.06 34.42
C ALA A 9 22.62 -20.93 32.91
N GLN A 10 22.19 -21.94 32.15
CA GLN A 10 22.14 -21.90 30.69
C GLN A 10 21.17 -20.80 30.27
N ILE A 11 21.71 -19.63 29.91
CA ILE A 11 20.97 -18.56 29.27
C ILE A 11 20.60 -19.06 27.87
N ALA A 12 19.35 -19.50 27.71
CA ALA A 12 18.78 -19.76 26.39
C ALA A 12 18.90 -18.47 25.54
N PRO A 13 19.39 -18.54 24.30
CA PRO A 13 19.53 -17.35 23.48
C PRO A 13 18.15 -16.74 23.14
N PRO A 14 18.02 -15.40 23.10
CA PRO A 14 16.77 -14.71 22.76
C PRO A 14 16.46 -14.75 21.25
N PHE A 15 16.67 -15.89 20.59
CA PHE A 15 16.72 -15.98 19.12
C PHE A 15 15.35 -16.09 18.44
N LEU A 16 14.26 -16.32 19.18
CA LEU A 16 12.93 -16.59 18.59
C LEU A 16 12.02 -15.36 18.45
N LYS A 17 12.34 -14.22 19.06
CA LYS A 17 11.51 -13.00 18.92
C LYS A 17 11.97 -12.09 17.76
N GLN A 18 13.24 -12.14 17.38
CA GLN A 18 13.83 -11.22 16.40
C GLN A 18 13.51 -11.62 14.94
N THR A 19 13.41 -12.92 14.66
CA THR A 19 13.05 -13.48 13.34
C THR A 19 11.59 -13.22 12.95
N ARG A 20 10.66 -13.20 13.91
CA ARG A 20 9.23 -12.93 13.66
C ARG A 20 8.93 -11.45 13.34
N MET A 21 9.75 -10.52 13.82
CA MET A 21 9.63 -9.09 13.44
C MET A 21 10.12 -8.88 12.01
N ARG A 22 11.32 -9.38 11.66
CA ARG A 22 11.91 -9.20 10.33
C ARG A 22 11.09 -9.79 9.18
N MET A 23 10.35 -10.88 9.39
CA MET A 23 9.47 -11.43 8.34
C MET A 23 8.20 -10.59 8.13
N ARG A 24 7.61 -10.05 9.21
CA ARG A 24 6.41 -9.20 9.10
C ARG A 24 6.70 -7.91 8.35
N ASP A 25 7.84 -7.27 8.62
CA ASP A 25 8.22 -6.03 7.94
C ASP A 25 8.51 -6.27 6.46
N LYS A 26 9.20 -7.38 6.12
CA LYS A 26 9.44 -7.76 4.73
C LYS A 26 8.15 -8.08 3.98
N MET A 27 7.19 -8.75 4.62
CA MET A 27 5.89 -9.06 4.03
C MET A 27 5.03 -7.81 3.86
N TYR A 28 5.09 -6.85 4.80
CA TYR A 28 4.42 -5.56 4.70
C TYR A 28 4.93 -4.75 3.50
N ILE A 29 6.26 -4.68 3.30
CA ILE A 29 6.86 -3.97 2.15
C ILE A 29 6.50 -4.66 0.82
N ALA A 30 6.47 -6.00 0.79
CA ALA A 30 6.06 -6.71 -0.42
C ALA A 30 4.59 -6.44 -0.74
N SER A 31 3.71 -6.51 0.25
CA SER A 31 2.27 -6.23 0.11
C SER A 31 1.99 -4.78 -0.26
N SER A 32 2.77 -3.82 0.25
CA SER A 32 2.60 -2.40 -0.10
C SER A 32 2.99 -2.20 -1.57
N ARG A 33 4.13 -2.74 -2.01
CA ARG A 33 4.57 -2.65 -3.41
C ARG A 33 3.56 -3.24 -4.39
N THR A 34 2.97 -4.41 -4.08
CA THR A 34 1.97 -5.00 -4.99
C THR A 34 0.70 -4.17 -5.08
N ALA A 35 0.31 -3.51 -3.98
CA ALA A 35 -0.81 -2.58 -3.98
C ALA A 35 -0.49 -1.32 -4.78
N ASP A 36 0.70 -0.74 -4.58
CA ASP A 36 1.16 0.45 -5.28
C ASP A 36 1.25 0.20 -6.80
N GLU A 37 1.80 -0.95 -7.21
CA GLU A 37 1.89 -1.35 -8.62
C GLU A 37 0.51 -1.52 -9.26
N ARG A 38 -0.43 -2.15 -8.54
CA ARG A 38 -1.82 -2.26 -8.99
C ARG A 38 -2.45 -0.88 -9.15
N ASP A 39 -2.26 0.00 -8.17
CA ASP A 39 -2.89 1.32 -8.17
C ASP A 39 -2.32 2.19 -9.30
N LEU A 40 -1.01 2.13 -9.55
CA LEU A 40 -0.36 2.72 -10.71
C LEU A 40 -0.90 2.18 -12.04
N ALA A 41 -1.10 0.86 -12.14
CA ALA A 41 -1.65 0.25 -13.34
C ALA A 41 -3.10 0.71 -13.60
N ILE A 42 -3.92 0.81 -12.55
CA ILE A 42 -5.30 1.32 -12.63
C ILE A 42 -5.30 2.79 -13.08
N LEU A 43 -4.42 3.63 -12.51
CA LEU A 43 -4.30 5.04 -12.89
C LEU A 43 -3.91 5.19 -14.36
N ARG A 44 -2.92 4.44 -14.84
CA ARG A 44 -2.49 4.48 -16.25
C ARG A 44 -3.63 4.12 -17.20
N ARG A 45 -4.37 3.05 -16.90
CA ARG A 45 -5.52 2.63 -17.73
C ARG A 45 -6.65 3.65 -17.72
N ALA A 46 -6.93 4.26 -16.57
CA ALA A 46 -7.92 5.32 -16.46
C ALA A 46 -7.56 6.56 -17.29
N VAL A 47 -6.28 6.95 -17.31
CA VAL A 47 -5.75 8.04 -18.14
C VAL A 47 -5.81 7.70 -19.63
N SER A 48 -5.51 6.45 -20.01
CA SER A 48 -5.58 5.98 -21.40
C SER A 48 -6.98 5.91 -21.98
N GLY A 49 -8.03 6.01 -21.16
CA GLY A 49 -9.41 6.02 -21.65
C GLY A 49 -10.22 4.75 -21.37
N ASP A 50 -9.71 3.79 -20.60
CA ASP A 50 -10.46 2.57 -20.23
C ASP A 50 -11.59 2.87 -19.24
N SER A 51 -12.70 2.13 -19.29
CA SER A 51 -13.80 2.29 -18.32
C SER A 51 -13.39 1.77 -16.94
N TYR A 52 -13.77 2.47 -15.86
CA TYR A 52 -13.55 1.97 -14.50
C TYR A 52 -14.22 0.62 -14.25
N SER A 53 -15.34 0.34 -14.91
CA SER A 53 -16.03 -0.93 -14.79
C SER A 53 -15.23 -2.09 -15.42
N GLU A 54 -14.60 -1.85 -16.59
CA GLU A 54 -13.74 -2.80 -17.28
C GLU A 54 -12.46 -3.05 -16.48
N ILE A 55 -11.78 -1.98 -16.07
CA ILE A 55 -10.57 -2.08 -15.23
C ILE A 55 -10.89 -2.89 -13.96
N SER A 56 -12.00 -2.60 -13.28
CA SER A 56 -12.35 -3.31 -12.04
C SER A 56 -12.62 -4.80 -12.28
N ARG A 57 -13.26 -5.15 -13.39
CA ARG A 57 -13.52 -6.55 -13.77
C ARG A 57 -12.22 -7.32 -14.03
N ASP A 58 -11.25 -6.70 -14.69
CA ASP A 58 -9.94 -7.33 -14.98
C ASP A 58 -9.17 -7.68 -13.69
N TYR A 59 -9.39 -6.92 -12.62
CA TYR A 59 -8.83 -7.22 -11.29
C TYR A 59 -9.75 -8.09 -10.41
N GLY A 60 -10.86 -8.60 -10.93
CA GLY A 60 -11.83 -9.41 -10.19
C GLY A 60 -12.51 -8.63 -9.04
N LYS A 61 -12.68 -7.32 -9.20
CA LYS A 61 -13.28 -6.42 -8.19
C LYS A 61 -14.66 -5.93 -8.63
N GLY A 62 -15.42 -5.43 -7.65
CA GLY A 62 -16.71 -4.78 -7.90
C GLY A 62 -16.57 -3.58 -8.83
N VAL A 63 -17.60 -3.29 -9.62
CA VAL A 63 -17.58 -2.29 -10.72
C VAL A 63 -17.20 -0.87 -10.29
N SER A 64 -17.36 -0.54 -9.01
CA SER A 64 -17.02 0.77 -8.43
C SER A 64 -15.58 0.86 -7.91
N PHE A 65 -14.85 -0.25 -7.82
CA PHE A 65 -13.54 -0.33 -7.17
C PHE A 65 -12.55 0.67 -7.74
N SER A 66 -12.34 0.64 -9.06
CA SER A 66 -11.37 1.53 -9.72
C SER A 66 -11.79 3.00 -9.63
N ARG A 67 -13.09 3.30 -9.71
CA ARG A 67 -13.62 4.67 -9.54
C ARG A 67 -13.30 5.21 -8.14
N VAL A 68 -13.60 4.43 -7.10
CA VAL A 68 -13.37 4.84 -5.71
C VAL A 68 -11.88 4.98 -5.43
N LEU A 69 -11.05 4.05 -5.92
CA LEU A 69 -9.60 4.11 -5.77
C LEU A 69 -9.03 5.40 -6.37
N VAL A 70 -9.35 5.68 -7.64
CA VAL A 70 -8.84 6.88 -8.33
C VAL A 70 -9.33 8.16 -7.65
N ALA A 71 -10.59 8.19 -7.17
CA ALA A 71 -11.10 9.32 -6.41
C ALA A 71 -10.32 9.53 -5.10
N ARG A 72 -10.01 8.46 -4.36
CA ARG A 72 -9.23 8.55 -3.12
C ARG A 72 -7.81 9.07 -3.34
N ILE A 73 -7.14 8.65 -4.41
CA ILE A 73 -5.79 9.12 -4.73
C ILE A 73 -5.84 10.60 -5.11
N ARG A 74 -6.78 11.00 -5.97
CA ARG A 74 -7.02 12.41 -6.30
C ARG A 74 -7.29 13.26 -5.05
N ASP A 75 -8.13 12.78 -4.13
CA ASP A 75 -8.48 13.53 -2.91
C ASP A 75 -7.31 13.59 -1.91
N ALA A 76 -6.35 12.66 -1.98
CA ALA A 76 -5.08 12.77 -1.29
C ALA A 76 -4.19 13.82 -1.96
N ASP A 77 -4.01 13.78 -3.29
CA ASP A 77 -3.22 14.75 -4.04
C ASP A 77 -3.72 16.19 -3.85
N LEU A 78 -5.04 16.40 -3.86
CA LEU A 78 -5.66 17.71 -3.63
C LEU A 78 -5.34 18.27 -2.23
N ARG A 79 -5.10 17.40 -1.26
CA ARG A 79 -4.81 17.79 0.14
C ARG A 79 -3.31 17.93 0.39
N GLU A 80 -2.49 17.13 -0.28
CA GLU A 80 -1.09 16.90 0.07
C GLU A 80 -0.10 17.57 -0.91
N SER A 81 -0.47 17.75 -2.19
CA SER A 81 0.46 18.29 -3.21
C SER A 81 0.81 19.77 -3.01
N GLY A 82 -0.09 20.54 -2.41
CA GLY A 82 0.01 22.01 -2.39
C GLY A 82 -0.15 22.67 -3.76
N GLU A 83 -0.46 21.90 -4.81
CA GLU A 83 -0.71 22.41 -6.15
C GLU A 83 -2.11 23.00 -6.28
N ALA A 84 -2.30 23.85 -7.30
CA ALA A 84 -3.63 24.33 -7.63
C ALA A 84 -4.54 23.17 -8.02
N ALA A 85 -5.78 23.16 -7.51
CA ALA A 85 -6.73 22.08 -7.77
C ALA A 85 -6.97 21.82 -9.27
N SER A 86 -6.89 22.86 -10.11
CA SER A 86 -7.00 22.72 -11.57
C SER A 86 -5.89 21.86 -12.18
N VAL A 87 -4.66 21.97 -11.66
CA VAL A 87 -3.49 21.21 -12.11
C VAL A 87 -3.64 19.74 -11.69
N VAL A 88 -3.96 19.50 -10.42
CA VAL A 88 -4.23 18.15 -9.91
C VAL A 88 -5.35 17.49 -10.71
N LEU A 89 -6.49 18.16 -10.88
CA LEU A 89 -7.65 17.61 -11.60
C LEU A 89 -7.37 17.32 -13.08
N ALA A 90 -6.44 18.02 -13.72
CA ALA A 90 -6.05 17.75 -15.11
C ALA A 90 -5.38 16.37 -15.25
N GLY A 91 -4.69 15.88 -14.21
CA GLY A 91 -4.11 14.53 -14.17
C GLY A 91 -5.12 13.40 -14.02
N TYR A 92 -6.38 13.71 -13.71
CA TYR A 92 -7.44 12.73 -13.46
C TYR A 92 -8.63 12.89 -14.42
N PRO A 93 -8.46 12.64 -15.73
CA PRO A 93 -9.41 13.00 -16.78
C PRO A 93 -10.81 12.39 -16.61
N LYS A 94 -10.93 11.25 -15.90
CA LYS A 94 -12.19 10.55 -15.61
C LYS A 94 -12.68 10.67 -14.17
N ALA A 95 -11.94 11.35 -13.30
CA ALA A 95 -12.39 11.60 -11.94
C ALA A 95 -13.30 12.84 -11.85
N ARG A 96 -13.46 13.61 -12.94
CA ARG A 96 -14.43 14.70 -12.99
C ARG A 96 -15.82 14.15 -12.64
N LEU A 97 -16.36 14.73 -11.58
CA LEU A 97 -17.65 14.44 -10.98
C LEU A 97 -18.74 14.57 -12.04
N HIS A 98 -19.09 13.46 -12.70
CA HIS A 98 -20.46 13.27 -13.08
C HIS A 98 -21.18 12.72 -11.84
N GLY A 99 -22.06 13.58 -11.31
CA GLY A 99 -23.07 13.21 -10.32
C GLY A 99 -23.89 12.02 -10.78
#